data_AF-A0A8S3JXA8-F1
#
_entry.id   AF-A0A8S3JXA8-F1
#
_cell.length_a   1.000
_cell.length_b   1.000
_cell.length_c   1.000
_cell.angle_alpha   90.00
_cell.angle_beta   90.00
_cell.angle_gamma   90.00
#
_symmetry.space_group_name_H-M   'P 1'
#
loop_
_entity.id
_entity.type
_entity.pdbx_description
1 polymer ?
#
loop_
_entity_poly.entity_id
_entity_poly.type
_entity_poly.pdbx_seq_one_letter_code
_entity_poly.pdbx_strand_id
1 'polypeptide(L)'
;MINPNGQEKFIGSKENGNISTATACISKEGKKSELRELKTQLKHGLQMCKMKDMTQIGERMKRTEERIQQYYDENRVNEAEQETTYLNELKQLKVLSEEISLKITVFFSKAIDQLNLSELENRLKYGLEKC
;
A
#
# COMPACT_ATOMS: atom_id res chain seq x y z
N MET A 1 36.91 30.52 -10.13
CA MET A 1 37.37 31.61 -9.25
C MET A 1 36.26 31.92 -8.26
N ILE A 2 36.51 31.73 -6.96
CA ILE A 2 35.56 31.92 -5.85
C ILE A 2 35.78 33.31 -5.26
N ASN A 3 34.73 34.08 -5.01
CA ASN A 3 34.78 35.39 -4.34
C ASN A 3 34.64 35.20 -2.81
N PRO A 4 35.39 35.90 -1.94
CA PRO A 4 35.65 35.44 -0.57
C PRO A 4 34.71 36.01 0.52
N ASN A 5 33.49 36.43 0.20
CA ASN A 5 32.60 37.10 1.18
C ASN A 5 31.15 36.57 1.26
N GLY A 6 30.92 35.29 0.98
CA GLY A 6 29.82 34.51 1.59
C GLY A 6 28.39 35.10 1.64
N GLN A 7 28.01 35.99 0.72
CA GLN A 7 26.67 36.55 0.63
C GLN A 7 26.14 36.39 -0.79
N GLU A 8 25.21 35.44 -0.96
CA GLU A 8 24.41 35.34 -2.17
C GLU A 8 23.47 36.55 -2.25
N LYS A 9 23.72 37.41 -3.23
CA LYS A 9 22.77 38.45 -3.63
C LYS A 9 21.51 37.78 -4.16
N PHE A 10 20.41 37.93 -3.43
CA PHE A 10 19.07 37.75 -3.97
C PHE A 10 18.88 38.69 -5.17
N ILE A 11 18.82 38.11 -6.37
CA ILE A 11 18.28 38.79 -7.54
C ILE A 11 16.93 38.12 -7.80
N GLY A 12 15.87 38.84 -7.42
CA GLY A 12 14.51 38.41 -7.62
C GLY A 12 14.22 38.18 -9.10
N SER A 13 13.67 37.01 -9.41
CA SER A 13 12.88 36.82 -10.63
C SER A 13 11.42 36.94 -10.25
N LYS A 14 10.80 38.05 -10.66
CA LYS A 14 9.35 38.16 -10.81
C LYS A 14 8.97 37.27 -11.99
N GLU A 15 8.47 36.07 -11.74
CA GLU A 15 7.64 35.37 -12.73
C GLU A 15 6.41 34.79 -12.05
N ASN A 16 5.29 35.32 -12.52
CA ASN A 16 3.89 34.96 -12.29
C ASN A 16 3.67 33.51 -11.85
N GLY A 17 2.89 33.38 -10.78
CA GLY A 17 2.53 32.10 -10.17
C GLY A 17 1.86 31.14 -11.15
N ASN A 18 2.66 30.21 -11.67
CA ASN A 18 2.20 28.85 -11.93
C ASN A 18 2.40 28.07 -10.63
N ILE A 19 1.34 28.00 -9.82
CA ILE A 19 1.28 27.08 -8.69
C ILE A 19 1.35 25.67 -9.26
N SER A 20 2.55 25.12 -9.22
CA SER A 20 2.92 23.71 -9.21
C SER A 20 1.77 22.70 -9.39
N THR A 21 1.40 22.46 -10.64
CA THR A 21 0.72 21.22 -11.06
C THR A 21 1.65 19.99 -10.94
N ALA A 22 2.92 20.19 -10.56
CA ALA A 22 3.89 19.13 -10.34
C ALA A 22 3.69 18.41 -9.00
N THR A 23 3.16 19.06 -7.96
CA THR A 23 2.99 18.41 -6.64
C THR A 23 1.79 17.45 -6.59
N ALA A 24 0.80 17.63 -7.48
CA ALA A 24 -0.37 16.75 -7.58
C ALA A 24 -0.09 15.45 -8.36
N CYS A 25 0.91 15.44 -9.26
CA CYS A 25 1.26 14.26 -10.06
C CYS A 25 2.10 13.24 -9.26
N ILE A 26 2.99 13.71 -8.37
CA ILE A 26 3.85 12.84 -7.55
C ILE A 26 3.02 12.01 -6.55
N SER A 27 1.87 12.52 -6.08
CA SER A 27 0.99 11.81 -5.13
C SER A 27 0.15 10.68 -5.74
N LYS A 28 -0.07 10.66 -7.07
CA LYS A 28 -0.81 9.56 -7.73
C LYS A 28 0.12 8.46 -8.25
N GLU A 29 1.32 8.79 -8.68
CA GLU A 29 2.33 7.79 -9.09
C GLU A 29 2.91 7.02 -7.90
N GLY A 30 3.24 7.71 -6.79
CA GLY A 30 3.81 7.07 -5.60
C GLY A 30 2.87 6.05 -4.92
N LYS A 31 1.55 6.29 -4.95
CA LYS A 31 0.56 5.34 -4.41
C LYS A 31 0.34 4.14 -5.34
N LYS A 32 0.51 4.34 -6.65
CA LYS A 32 0.43 3.26 -7.65
C LYS A 32 1.69 2.39 -7.64
N SER A 33 2.87 2.97 -7.38
CA SER A 33 4.11 2.20 -7.22
C SER A 33 4.06 1.35 -5.96
N GLU A 34 3.62 1.90 -4.82
CA GLU A 34 3.50 1.17 -3.56
C GLU A 34 2.53 -0.03 -3.67
N LEU A 35 1.33 0.16 -4.25
CA LEU A 35 0.38 -0.95 -4.45
C LEU A 35 0.94 -2.02 -5.39
N ARG A 36 1.75 -1.65 -6.38
CA ARG A 36 2.40 -2.60 -7.31
C ARG A 36 3.47 -3.40 -6.58
N GLU A 37 4.27 -2.77 -5.73
CA GLU A 37 5.27 -3.44 -4.90
C GLU A 37 4.61 -4.43 -3.94
N LEU A 38 3.57 -4.03 -3.21
CA LEU A 38 2.84 -4.94 -2.32
C LEU A 38 2.22 -6.12 -3.06
N LYS A 39 1.63 -5.89 -4.25
CA LYS A 39 1.13 -6.99 -5.10
C LYS A 39 2.24 -7.93 -5.55
N THR A 40 3.44 -7.40 -5.80
CA THR A 40 4.61 -8.20 -6.20
C THR A 40 5.11 -9.03 -5.03
N GLN A 41 5.20 -8.45 -3.84
CA GLN A 41 5.55 -9.15 -2.60
C GLN A 41 4.53 -10.27 -2.30
N LEU A 42 3.22 -10.01 -2.47
CA LEU A 42 2.17 -11.00 -2.25
C LEU A 42 2.32 -12.17 -3.22
N LYS A 43 2.56 -11.88 -4.51
CA LYS A 43 2.78 -12.91 -5.53
C LYS A 43 4.02 -13.76 -5.19
N HIS A 44 5.11 -13.12 -4.78
CA HIS A 44 6.34 -13.82 -4.40
C HIS A 44 6.12 -14.71 -3.16
N GLY A 45 5.49 -14.18 -2.10
CA GLY A 45 5.21 -14.97 -0.90
C GLY A 45 4.28 -16.15 -1.18
N LEU A 46 3.25 -15.97 -2.02
CA LEU A 46 2.39 -17.07 -2.47
C LEU A 46 3.20 -18.16 -3.18
N GLN A 47 4.17 -17.80 -4.03
CA GLN A 47 5.06 -18.76 -4.68
C GLN A 47 5.92 -19.53 -3.68
N MET A 48 6.53 -18.83 -2.71
CA MET A 48 7.33 -19.46 -1.64
C MET A 48 6.50 -20.45 -0.83
N CYS A 49 5.25 -20.09 -0.53
CA CYS A 49 4.32 -20.96 0.18
C CYS A 49 3.64 -22.01 -0.70
N LYS A 50 3.97 -22.10 -2.00
CA LYS A 50 3.33 -23.00 -2.98
C LYS A 50 1.80 -22.87 -2.97
N MET A 51 1.32 -21.63 -2.99
CA MET A 51 -0.09 -21.25 -2.99
C MET A 51 -0.43 -20.52 -4.29
N LYS A 52 -1.63 -20.79 -4.83
CA LYS A 52 -2.13 -20.10 -6.02
C LYS A 52 -2.73 -18.74 -5.69
N ASP A 53 -3.43 -18.67 -4.55
CA ASP A 53 -4.14 -17.50 -4.06
C ASP A 53 -4.32 -17.58 -2.53
N MET A 54 -4.89 -16.54 -1.94
CA MET A 54 -5.07 -16.41 -0.50
C MET A 54 -6.28 -17.20 0.05
N THR A 55 -7.10 -17.83 -0.78
CA THR A 55 -8.36 -18.46 -0.35
C THR A 55 -8.13 -19.56 0.69
N GLN A 56 -6.99 -20.25 0.61
CA GLN A 56 -6.65 -21.36 1.50
C GLN A 56 -5.73 -20.96 2.67
N ILE A 57 -5.42 -19.65 2.85
CA ILE A 57 -4.43 -19.21 3.84
C ILE A 57 -4.83 -19.63 5.27
N GLY A 58 -6.11 -19.44 5.64
CA GLY A 58 -6.60 -19.75 6.98
C GLY A 58 -6.57 -21.24 7.28
N GLU A 59 -6.97 -22.07 6.32
CA GLU A 59 -6.93 -23.52 6.48
C GLU A 59 -5.48 -24.03 6.58
N ARG A 60 -4.55 -23.49 5.77
CA ARG A 60 -3.14 -23.85 5.86
C ARG A 60 -2.53 -23.45 7.19
N MET A 61 -2.80 -22.26 7.69
CA MET A 61 -2.34 -21.82 9.01
C MET A 61 -2.79 -22.79 10.09
N LYS A 62 -4.08 -23.15 10.10
CA LYS A 62 -4.64 -24.11 11.08
C LYS A 62 -3.96 -25.48 11.00
N ARG A 63 -3.82 -26.04 9.80
CA ARG A 63 -3.12 -27.33 9.62
C ARG A 63 -1.65 -27.27 10.04
N THR A 64 -0.99 -26.14 9.81
CA THR A 64 0.40 -25.92 10.25
C THR A 64 0.47 -25.85 11.79
N GLU A 65 -0.45 -25.14 12.45
CA GLU A 65 -0.56 -25.11 13.92
C GLU A 65 -0.77 -26.51 14.51
N GLU A 66 -1.64 -27.31 13.89
CA GLU A 66 -1.86 -28.72 14.28
C GLU A 66 -0.57 -29.56 14.12
N ARG A 67 0.17 -29.40 13.02
CA ARG A 67 1.47 -30.08 12.81
C ARG A 67 2.52 -29.68 13.84
N ILE A 68 2.59 -28.39 14.18
CA ILE A 68 3.52 -27.90 15.21
C ILE A 68 3.23 -28.58 16.54
N GLN A 69 1.96 -28.63 16.95
CA GLN A 69 1.57 -29.30 18.19
C GLN A 69 1.93 -30.79 18.15
N GLN A 70 1.61 -31.48 17.05
CA GLN A 70 1.96 -32.89 16.87
C GLN A 70 3.47 -33.13 17.00
N TYR A 71 4.31 -32.27 16.40
CA TYR A 71 5.76 -32.40 16.51
C TYR A 71 6.27 -32.14 17.93
N TYR A 72 5.67 -31.22 18.69
CA TYR A 72 5.99 -31.07 20.10
C TYR A 72 5.60 -32.31 20.91
N ASP A 73 4.43 -32.89 20.66
CA ASP A 73 3.96 -34.10 21.34
C ASP A 73 4.86 -35.32 21.02
N GLU A 74 5.41 -35.37 19.80
CA GLU A 74 6.37 -36.40 19.35
C GLU A 74 7.83 -36.12 19.78
N ASN A 75 8.11 -35.05 20.55
CA ASN A 75 9.47 -34.57 20.89
C ASN A 75 10.36 -34.25 19.67
N ARG A 76 9.76 -33.90 18.53
CA ARG A 76 10.40 -33.52 17.27
C ARG A 76 10.56 -32.00 17.17
N VAL A 77 11.33 -31.44 18.09
CA VAL A 77 11.45 -29.98 18.29
C VAL A 77 11.98 -29.26 17.04
N ASN A 78 12.95 -29.84 16.34
CA ASN A 78 13.51 -29.22 15.13
C ASN A 78 12.46 -29.06 14.03
N GLU A 79 11.60 -30.05 13.83
CA GLU A 79 10.51 -29.98 12.86
C GLU A 79 9.41 -29.02 13.32
N ALA A 80 9.12 -28.94 14.62
CA ALA A 80 8.20 -27.96 15.18
C ALA A 80 8.68 -26.52 14.95
N GLU A 81 9.99 -26.26 15.10
CA GLU A 81 10.59 -24.96 14.82
C GLU A 81 10.50 -24.59 13.33
N GLN A 82 10.79 -25.55 12.44
CA GLN A 82 10.66 -25.34 10.99
C GLN A 82 9.21 -25.00 10.58
N GLU A 83 8.23 -25.74 11.11
CA GLU A 83 6.81 -25.42 10.86
C GLU A 83 6.39 -24.10 11.50
N THR A 84 6.98 -23.71 12.63
CA THR A 84 6.74 -22.40 13.25
C THR A 84 7.24 -21.26 12.36
N THR A 85 8.41 -21.42 11.74
CA THR A 85 8.92 -20.48 10.72
C THR A 85 7.95 -20.40 9.54
N TYR A 86 7.50 -21.55 9.02
CA TYR A 86 6.53 -21.58 7.92
C TYR A 86 5.18 -20.93 8.30
N LEU A 87 4.69 -21.14 9.52
CA LEU A 87 3.49 -20.47 10.03
C LEU A 87 3.64 -18.95 10.06
N ASN A 88 4.83 -18.45 10.44
CA ASN A 88 5.10 -17.02 10.44
C ASN A 88 5.09 -16.43 9.02
N GLU A 89 5.60 -17.15 8.02
CA GLU A 89 5.50 -16.73 6.61
C GLU A 89 4.04 -16.63 6.15
N LEU A 90 3.19 -17.61 6.52
CA LEU A 90 1.76 -17.57 6.22
C LEU A 90 1.04 -16.39 6.91
N LYS A 91 1.40 -16.08 8.16
CA LYS A 91 0.88 -14.92 8.89
C LYS A 91 1.27 -13.61 8.22
N GLN A 92 2.52 -13.46 7.78
CA GLN A 92 2.98 -12.28 7.05
C GLN A 92 2.24 -12.10 5.72
N LEU A 93 2.01 -13.20 4.99
CA LEU A 93 1.20 -13.16 3.76
C LEU A 93 -0.24 -12.69 4.00
N LYS A 94 -0.85 -13.13 5.11
CA LYS A 94 -2.19 -12.69 5.50
C LYS A 94 -2.22 -11.18 5.75
N VAL A 95 -1.28 -10.67 6.55
CA VAL A 95 -1.16 -9.22 6.83
C VAL A 95 -0.98 -8.42 5.55
N LEU A 96 -0.10 -8.88 4.65
CA LEU A 96 0.13 -8.22 3.36
C LEU A 96 -1.14 -8.16 2.49
N SER A 97 -1.91 -9.25 2.45
CA SER A 97 -3.19 -9.29 1.72
C SER A 97 -4.22 -8.32 2.33
N GLU A 98 -4.27 -8.22 3.65
CA GLU A 98 -5.15 -7.29 4.36
C GLU A 98 -4.75 -5.83 4.09
N GLU A 99 -3.45 -5.53 4.10
CA GLU A 99 -2.92 -4.20 3.78
C GLU A 99 -3.27 -3.79 2.35
N ILE A 100 -3.08 -4.68 1.37
CA ILE A 100 -3.47 -4.45 -0.03
C ILE A 100 -4.97 -4.15 -0.12
N SER A 101 -5.79 -4.95 0.57
CA SER A 101 -7.25 -4.78 0.59
C SER A 101 -7.63 -3.41 1.16
N LEU A 102 -7.03 -3.01 2.28
CA LEU A 102 -7.26 -1.72 2.91
C LEU A 102 -6.84 -0.55 1.99
N LYS A 103 -5.67 -0.63 1.35
CA LYS A 103 -5.22 0.40 0.40
C LYS A 103 -6.16 0.54 -0.80
N ILE A 104 -6.68 -0.56 -1.32
CA ILE A 104 -7.67 -0.56 -2.41
C ILE A 104 -8.99 0.09 -1.94
N THR A 105 -9.50 -0.29 -0.77
CA THR A 105 -10.72 0.29 -0.19
C THR A 105 -10.58 1.80 -0.01
N VAL A 106 -9.48 2.26 0.60
CA VAL A 106 -9.20 3.69 0.82
C VAL A 106 -9.09 4.44 -0.51
N PHE A 107 -8.51 3.83 -1.54
CA PHE A 107 -8.43 4.43 -2.87
C PHE A 107 -9.82 4.65 -3.47
N PHE A 108 -10.69 3.64 -3.41
CA PHE A 108 -12.05 3.76 -3.94
C PHE A 108 -12.93 4.72 -3.13
N SER A 109 -12.86 4.71 -1.80
CA SER A 109 -13.60 5.68 -0.97
C SER A 109 -13.24 7.12 -1.34
N LYS A 110 -11.95 7.42 -1.49
CA LYS A 110 -11.50 8.76 -1.92
C LYS A 110 -11.99 9.14 -3.31
N ALA A 111 -12.06 8.18 -4.24
CA ALA A 111 -12.56 8.44 -5.58
C ALA A 111 -14.07 8.74 -5.57
N ILE A 112 -14.84 8.04 -4.75
CA ILE A 112 -16.28 8.27 -4.57
C ILE A 112 -16.52 9.67 -3.96
N ASP A 113 -15.77 10.04 -2.92
CA ASP A 113 -15.90 11.35 -2.28
C ASP A 113 -15.61 12.50 -3.26
N GLN A 114 -14.61 12.33 -4.13
CA GLN A 114 -14.28 13.32 -5.16
C GLN A 114 -15.39 13.46 -6.21
N LEU A 115 -15.99 12.35 -6.65
CA LEU A 115 -17.11 12.39 -7.59
C LEU A 115 -18.32 13.12 -7.00
N ASN A 116 -18.66 12.81 -5.74
CA ASN A 116 -19.76 13.46 -5.02
C ASN A 116 -19.52 14.96 -4.86
N LEU A 117 -18.29 15.37 -4.56
CA LEU A 117 -17.94 16.79 -4.45
C LEU A 117 -18.07 17.52 -5.78
N SER A 118 -17.56 16.95 -6.88
CA SER A 118 -17.69 17.55 -8.21
C SER A 118 -19.15 17.64 -8.67
N GLU A 119 -20.00 16.66 -8.32
CA GLU A 119 -21.43 16.73 -8.61
C GLU A 119 -22.12 17.85 -7.81
N LEU A 120 -21.76 18.02 -6.54
CA LEU A 120 -22.26 19.12 -5.71
C LEU A 120 -21.83 20.49 -6.25
N GLU A 121 -20.56 20.64 -6.65
CA GLU A 121 -20.03 21.86 -7.27
C GLU A 121 -20.77 22.20 -8.56
N ASN A 122 -21.01 21.21 -9.42
CA ASN A 122 -21.76 21.39 -10.66
C ASN A 122 -23.20 21.83 -10.41
N ARG A 123 -23.87 21.25 -9.39
CA ARG A 123 -25.25 21.63 -9.01
C ARG A 123 -25.31 23.06 -8.45
N LEU A 124 -24.35 23.45 -7.61
CA LEU A 124 -24.26 24.82 -7.07
C LEU A 124 -24.02 25.84 -8.19
N LYS A 125 -23.11 25.54 -9.12
CA LYS A 125 -22.81 26.41 -10.26
C LYS A 125 -24.03 26.62 -11.16
N TYR A 126 -24.72 25.53 -11.53
CA TYR A 126 -25.94 25.62 -12.35
C TYR A 126 -27.11 26.30 -11.62
N GLY A 127 -27.19 26.17 -10.29
CA GLY A 127 -28.19 26.86 -9.47
C GLY A 127 -27.95 28.37 -9.41
N LEU A 128 -26.69 28.80 -9.35
CA LEU A 128 -26.31 30.22 -9.34
C LEU A 128 -26.45 30.88 -10.72
N GLU A 129 -26.26 30.15 -11.82
CA GLU A 129 -26.45 30.68 -13.18
C GLU A 129 -27.93 30.85 -13.57
N LYS A 130 -28.86 30.34 -12.76
CA LYS A 130 -30.32 30.45 -12.99
C LYS A 130 -31.03 31.46 -12.09
N CYS A 131 -30.32 32.16 -11.22
CA CYS A 131 -30.81 33.28 -10.40
C CYS A 131 -30.35 34.61 -10.99
#